data_AF-A0A2T0QKM6-F1
#
_entry.id   AF-A0A2T0QKM6-F1
#
_cell.length_a   1.000
_cell.length_b   1.000
_cell.length_c   1.000
_cell.angle_alpha   90.00
_cell.angle_beta   90.00
_cell.angle_gamma   90.00
#
_symmetry.space_group_name_H-M   'P 1'
#
loop_
_entity.id
_entity.type
_entity.pdbx_description
1 polymer ?
#
loop_
_entity_poly.entity_id
_entity_poly.type
_entity_poly.pdbx_seq_one_letter_code
_entity_poly.pdbx_strand_id
1 'polypeptide(L)'
;MTKPIKSQPASRPPVDALQYEKLALSAFDFCDRQLSQLNTLITLASSICRNPPITSDERRRRQIMLELLVDTAEQYQQDLENDRELFQVIALDAKGVSQARLTASHATRLLAEASKLASGLQSTDNVPKRKRTPAKTASIVKTQTQQSVAVRH
;
A
#
# COMPACT_ATOMS: atom_id res chain seq x y z
N MET A 1 -5.04 23.80 40.56
CA MET A 1 -4.78 22.43 40.03
C MET A 1 -5.79 22.12 38.94
N THR A 2 -5.36 22.14 37.69
CA THR A 2 -6.19 21.82 36.51
C THR A 2 -6.10 20.33 36.23
N LYS A 3 -7.24 19.63 36.29
CA LYS A 3 -7.33 18.19 36.01
C LYS A 3 -7.15 17.95 34.50
N PRO A 4 -6.40 16.92 34.07
CA PRO A 4 -6.25 16.61 32.65
C PRO A 4 -7.56 16.01 32.13
N ILE A 5 -8.12 16.62 31.08
CA ILE A 5 -9.28 16.10 30.34
C ILE A 5 -8.79 14.88 29.58
N LYS A 6 -9.10 13.69 30.10
CA LYS A 6 -8.88 12.42 29.42
C LYS A 6 -9.89 12.36 28.26
N SER A 7 -9.43 12.67 27.05
CA SER A 7 -10.22 12.54 25.82
C SER A 7 -10.49 11.06 25.56
N GLN A 8 -11.57 10.54 26.15
CA GLN A 8 -12.13 9.26 25.74
C GLN A 8 -12.54 9.38 24.27
N PRO A 9 -12.10 8.48 23.38
CA PRO A 9 -12.68 8.40 22.05
C PRO A 9 -14.18 8.11 22.22
N ALA A 10 -15.02 8.87 21.52
CA ALA A 10 -16.47 8.71 21.60
C ALA A 10 -16.85 7.25 21.32
N SER A 11 -17.48 6.60 22.28
CA SER A 11 -17.99 5.23 22.13
C SER A 11 -18.96 5.21 20.97
N ARG A 12 -18.66 4.40 19.96
CA ARG A 12 -19.53 4.23 18.80
C ARG A 12 -20.82 3.51 19.19
N PRO A 13 -21.94 3.82 18.55
CA PRO A 13 -23.13 3.00 18.65
C PRO A 13 -22.83 1.59 18.09
N PRO A 14 -23.40 0.52 18.68
CA PRO A 14 -23.22 -0.83 18.17
C PRO A 14 -23.75 -0.90 16.72
N VAL A 15 -22.87 -1.31 15.80
CA VAL A 15 -23.21 -1.50 14.39
C VAL A 15 -24.07 -2.76 14.28
N ASP A 16 -25.15 -2.68 13.49
CA ASP A 16 -26.11 -3.76 13.32
C ASP A 16 -25.46 -4.98 12.64
N ALA A 17 -25.73 -6.18 13.13
CA ALA A 17 -25.13 -7.43 12.63
C ALA A 17 -25.43 -7.63 11.13
N LEU A 18 -26.60 -7.18 10.68
CA LEU A 18 -27.03 -7.24 9.28
C LEU A 18 -26.14 -6.37 8.36
N GLN A 19 -25.56 -5.28 8.87
CA GLN A 19 -24.63 -4.45 8.10
C GLN A 19 -23.27 -5.15 7.93
N TYR A 20 -22.80 -5.86 8.95
CA TYR A 20 -21.59 -6.68 8.84
C TYR A 20 -21.75 -7.83 7.87
N GLU A 21 -22.91 -8.48 7.87
CA GLU A 21 -23.23 -9.53 6.90
C GLU A 21 -23.17 -9.01 5.47
N LYS A 22 -23.82 -7.88 5.18
CA LYS A 22 -23.79 -7.25 3.85
C LYS A 22 -22.37 -6.87 3.42
N LEU A 23 -21.60 -6.29 4.34
CA LEU A 23 -20.21 -5.94 4.07
C LEU A 23 -19.37 -7.19 3.79
N ALA A 24 -19.55 -8.25 4.58
CA ALA A 24 -18.84 -9.51 4.39
C ALA A 24 -19.18 -10.17 3.04
N LEU A 25 -20.46 -10.21 2.65
CA LEU A 25 -20.88 -10.71 1.34
C LEU A 25 -20.27 -9.89 0.20
N SER A 26 -20.28 -8.54 0.29
CA SER A 26 -19.65 -7.71 -0.75
C SER A 26 -18.14 -7.93 -0.86
N ALA A 27 -17.44 -8.16 0.25
CA ALA A 27 -16.00 -8.44 0.24
C ALA A 27 -15.71 -9.84 -0.32
N PHE A 28 -16.60 -10.80 -0.08
CA PHE A 28 -16.54 -12.13 -0.67
C PHE A 28 -16.75 -12.08 -2.19
N ASP A 29 -17.80 -11.40 -2.66
CA ASP A 29 -18.09 -11.23 -4.09
C ASP A 29 -16.93 -10.52 -4.82
N PHE A 30 -16.28 -9.56 -4.16
CA PHE A 30 -15.05 -8.94 -4.65
C PHE A 30 -13.94 -9.98 -4.86
N CYS A 31 -13.67 -10.83 -3.87
CA CYS A 31 -12.66 -11.89 -4.01
C CYS A 31 -12.97 -12.86 -5.16
N ASP A 32 -14.23 -13.26 -5.32
CA ASP A 32 -14.66 -14.14 -6.41
C ASP A 32 -14.48 -13.49 -7.79
N ARG A 33 -14.78 -12.19 -7.89
CA ARG A 33 -14.52 -11.40 -9.09
C ARG A 33 -13.02 -11.36 -9.41
N GLN A 34 -12.18 -11.05 -8.42
CA GLN A 34 -10.72 -11.00 -8.60
C GLN A 34 -10.14 -12.34 -9.03
N LEU A 35 -10.61 -13.44 -8.43
CA LEU A 35 -10.21 -14.79 -8.82
C LEU A 35 -10.59 -15.09 -10.28
N SER A 36 -11.79 -14.71 -10.70
CA SER A 36 -12.28 -14.88 -12.06
C SER A 36 -11.46 -14.07 -13.08
N GLN A 37 -11.13 -12.82 -12.74
CA GLN A 37 -10.26 -11.94 -13.54
C GLN A 37 -8.87 -12.56 -13.73
N LEU A 38 -8.24 -13.03 -12.65
CA LEU A 38 -6.95 -13.72 -12.71
C LEU A 38 -7.00 -14.98 -13.57
N ASN A 39 -8.04 -15.80 -13.43
CA ASN A 39 -8.23 -16.99 -14.27
C ASN A 39 -8.34 -16.65 -15.76
N THR A 40 -8.98 -15.53 -16.08
CA THR A 40 -9.10 -15.03 -17.46
C THR A 40 -7.73 -14.63 -18.02
N LEU A 41 -6.93 -13.87 -17.26
CA LEU A 41 -5.58 -13.49 -17.65
C LEU A 41 -4.66 -14.72 -17.81
N ILE A 42 -4.72 -15.68 -16.87
CA ILE A 42 -3.95 -16.93 -16.93
C ILE A 42 -4.32 -17.73 -18.17
N THR A 43 -5.61 -17.83 -18.49
CA THR A 43 -6.11 -18.56 -19.65
C THR A 43 -5.60 -17.93 -20.95
N LEU A 44 -5.68 -16.60 -21.07
CA LEU A 44 -5.23 -15.88 -22.25
C LEU A 44 -3.70 -15.91 -22.39
N ALA A 45 -2.94 -15.75 -21.31
CA ALA A 45 -1.49 -15.90 -21.33
C ALA A 45 -1.07 -17.33 -21.69
N SER A 46 -1.76 -18.34 -21.15
CA SER A 46 -1.48 -19.75 -21.46
C SER A 46 -1.76 -20.08 -22.92
N SER A 47 -2.80 -19.51 -23.53
CA SER A 47 -3.12 -19.73 -24.95
C SER A 47 -2.05 -19.13 -25.87
N ILE A 48 -1.48 -17.98 -25.49
CA ILE A 48 -0.36 -17.35 -26.19
C ILE A 48 0.90 -18.22 -26.09
N CYS A 49 1.19 -18.76 -24.90
CA CYS A 49 2.39 -19.58 -24.68
C CYS A 49 2.33 -20.94 -25.38
N ARG A 50 1.16 -21.56 -25.48
CA ARG A 50 0.98 -22.89 -26.11
C ARG A 50 1.12 -22.87 -27.64
N ASN A 51 0.91 -21.73 -28.29
CA ASN A 51 0.89 -21.59 -29.73
C ASN A 51 2.08 -20.77 -30.24
N PRO A 52 3.28 -21.37 -30.36
CA PRO A 52 4.44 -20.66 -30.88
C PRO A 52 4.20 -20.26 -32.35
N PRO A 53 4.42 -19.00 -32.73
CA PRO A 53 4.16 -18.54 -34.09
C PRO A 53 5.32 -18.95 -35.00
N ILE A 54 5.00 -19.61 -36.11
CA ILE A 54 5.93 -20.06 -37.15
C ILE A 54 5.89 -19.07 -38.33
N THR A 55 4.70 -18.57 -38.68
CA THR A 55 4.49 -17.64 -39.81
C THR A 55 4.47 -16.17 -39.37
N SER A 56 4.57 -15.25 -40.33
CA SER A 56 4.42 -13.80 -40.08
C SER A 56 3.02 -13.45 -39.57
N ASP A 57 1.98 -14.09 -40.12
CA ASP A 57 0.59 -13.84 -39.75
C ASP A 57 0.30 -14.32 -38.33
N GLU A 58 0.88 -15.45 -37.94
CA GLU A 58 0.82 -15.94 -36.55
C GLU A 58 1.52 -15.00 -35.58
N ARG A 59 2.68 -14.44 -35.97
CA ARG A 59 3.36 -13.41 -35.16
C ARG A 59 2.50 -12.17 -34.99
N ARG A 60 1.84 -11.70 -36.05
CA ARG A 60 0.91 -10.56 -35.99
C ARG A 60 -0.30 -10.86 -35.11
N ARG A 61 -0.92 -12.03 -35.24
CA ARG A 61 -2.03 -12.47 -34.38
C ARG A 61 -1.60 -12.57 -32.91
N ARG A 62 -0.40 -13.10 -32.65
CA ARG A 62 0.17 -13.15 -31.30
C ARG A 62 0.37 -11.76 -30.72
N GLN A 63 0.87 -10.81 -31.51
CA GLN A 63 1.03 -9.43 -31.08
C GLN A 63 -0.31 -8.82 -30.66
N ILE A 64 -1.37 -9.00 -31.45
CA ILE A 64 -2.72 -8.54 -31.10
C ILE A 64 -3.23 -9.19 -29.81
N MET A 65 -3.00 -10.49 -29.61
CA MET A 65 -3.38 -11.16 -28.35
C MET A 65 -2.59 -10.64 -27.15
N LEU A 66 -1.32 -10.27 -27.33
CA LEU A 66 -0.52 -9.65 -26.27
C LEU A 66 -1.02 -8.24 -25.94
N GLU A 67 -1.38 -7.45 -26.94
CA GLU A 67 -2.02 -6.13 -26.74
C GLU A 67 -3.33 -6.29 -25.95
N LEU A 68 -4.20 -7.21 -26.36
CA LEU A 68 -5.43 -7.52 -25.64
C LEU A 68 -5.17 -7.97 -24.19
N LEU A 69 -4.12 -8.76 -23.94
CA LEU A 69 -3.75 -9.18 -22.59
C LEU A 69 -3.41 -7.97 -21.71
N VAL A 70 -2.60 -7.05 -22.24
CA VAL A 70 -2.17 -5.83 -21.53
C VAL A 70 -3.38 -4.94 -21.26
N ASP A 71 -4.19 -4.62 -22.28
CA ASP A 71 -5.38 -3.79 -22.13
C ASP A 71 -6.34 -4.35 -21.07
N THR A 72 -6.55 -5.67 -21.08
CA THR A 72 -7.42 -6.35 -20.11
C THR A 72 -6.83 -6.29 -18.70
N ALA A 73 -5.51 -6.46 -18.55
CA ALA A 73 -4.83 -6.39 -17.26
C ALA A 73 -4.87 -4.97 -16.68
N GLU A 74 -4.66 -3.95 -17.51
CA GLU A 74 -4.77 -2.54 -17.10
C GLU A 74 -6.19 -2.19 -16.65
N GLN A 75 -7.21 -2.66 -17.37
CA GLN A 75 -8.60 -2.48 -16.96
C GLN A 75 -8.88 -3.12 -15.59
N TYR A 76 -8.41 -4.35 -15.36
CA TYR A 76 -8.56 -5.02 -14.06
C TYR A 76 -7.79 -4.31 -12.95
N GLN A 77 -6.60 -3.77 -13.25
CA GLN A 77 -5.84 -2.97 -12.29
C GLN A 77 -6.60 -1.72 -11.88
N GLN A 78 -7.16 -0.97 -12.84
CA GLN A 78 -7.90 0.26 -12.56
C GLN A 78 -9.13 -0.02 -11.68
N ASP A 79 -9.85 -1.11 -11.96
CA ASP A 79 -10.97 -1.55 -11.14
C ASP A 79 -10.53 -1.90 -9.70
N LEU A 80 -9.39 -2.59 -9.57
CA LEU A 80 -8.84 -2.97 -8.27
C LEU A 80 -8.37 -1.75 -7.45
N GLU A 81 -7.82 -0.73 -8.10
CA GLU A 81 -7.46 0.53 -7.44
C GLU A 81 -8.68 1.22 -6.85
N ASN A 82 -9.79 1.27 -7.59
CA ASN A 82 -11.07 1.82 -7.11
C ASN A 82 -11.60 1.03 -5.89
N ASP A 83 -11.57 -0.31 -5.97
CA ASP A 83 -12.02 -1.17 -4.88
C ASP A 83 -11.11 -1.03 -3.64
N ARG A 84 -9.80 -0.87 -3.85
CA ARG A 84 -8.82 -0.63 -2.78
C ARG A 84 -9.11 0.69 -2.04
N GLU A 85 -9.45 1.76 -2.76
CA GLU A 85 -9.85 3.03 -2.14
C GLU A 85 -11.10 2.87 -1.27
N LEU A 86 -12.11 2.14 -1.76
CA LEU A 86 -13.32 1.85 -1.01
C LEU A 86 -13.01 1.09 0.28
N PHE A 87 -12.25 0.00 0.21
CA PHE A 87 -11.88 -0.78 1.39
C PHE A 87 -11.01 0.03 2.37
N GLN A 88 -10.17 0.94 1.86
CA GLN A 88 -9.40 1.85 2.70
C GLN A 88 -10.32 2.81 3.49
N VAL A 89 -11.36 3.36 2.86
CA VAL A 89 -12.37 4.20 3.54
C VAL A 89 -13.09 3.41 4.63
N ILE A 90 -13.52 2.19 4.33
CA ILE A 90 -14.23 1.31 5.28
C ILE A 90 -13.32 0.97 6.46
N ALA A 91 -12.04 0.66 6.23
CA ALA A 91 -11.09 0.35 7.28
C ALA A 91 -10.76 1.57 8.17
N LEU A 92 -10.65 2.76 7.57
CA LEU A 92 -10.45 4.01 8.31
C LEU A 92 -11.67 4.35 9.14
N ASP A 93 -12.86 4.23 8.55
CA ASP A 93 -14.09 4.37 9.30
C ASP A 93 -14.15 3.36 10.44
N ALA A 94 -13.94 2.07 10.22
CA ALA A 94 -13.93 1.06 11.30
C ALA A 94 -12.98 1.40 12.46
N LYS A 95 -11.84 2.04 12.17
CA LYS A 95 -10.86 2.49 13.18
C LYS A 95 -11.28 3.74 13.96
N GLY A 96 -12.41 4.37 13.65
CA GLY A 96 -12.78 5.64 14.25
C GLY A 96 -11.99 6.83 13.72
N VAL A 97 -11.15 6.60 12.71
CA VAL A 97 -10.41 7.65 12.04
C VAL A 97 -11.36 8.17 10.99
N SER A 98 -12.12 9.22 11.31
CA SER A 98 -12.73 10.01 10.25
C SER A 98 -11.60 10.31 9.27
N GLN A 99 -11.77 10.00 7.98
CA GLN A 99 -10.95 10.67 6.99
C GLN A 99 -11.07 12.13 7.36
N ALA A 100 -9.99 12.70 7.90
CA ALA A 100 -9.90 14.13 8.08
C ALA A 100 -10.06 14.61 6.65
N ARG A 101 -11.30 14.96 6.27
CA ARG A 101 -11.58 15.61 5.00
C ARG A 101 -10.49 16.65 4.94
N LEU A 102 -9.62 16.55 3.93
CA LEU A 102 -8.71 17.63 3.60
C LEU A 102 -9.62 18.79 3.21
N THR A 103 -10.19 19.44 4.21
CA THR A 103 -10.89 20.70 4.06
C THR A 103 -9.85 21.64 3.48
N ALA A 104 -10.28 22.55 2.60
CA ALA A 104 -9.37 23.52 2.01
C ALA A 104 -8.52 24.22 3.07
N SER A 105 -9.07 24.44 4.28
CA SER A 105 -8.35 24.95 5.46
C SER A 105 -7.28 24.00 6.01
N HIS A 106 -7.52 22.69 6.06
CA HIS A 106 -6.51 21.71 6.50
C HIS A 106 -5.40 21.51 5.46
N ALA A 107 -5.75 21.49 4.17
CA ALA A 107 -4.79 21.41 3.07
C ALA A 107 -3.88 22.65 3.03
N THR A 108 -4.47 23.85 3.15
CA THR A 108 -3.70 25.09 3.25
C THR A 108 -2.82 25.13 4.50
N ARG A 109 -3.28 24.60 5.64
CA ARG A 109 -2.44 24.50 6.84
C ARG A 109 -1.26 23.55 6.67
N LEU A 110 -1.46 22.40 6.06
CA LEU A 110 -0.37 21.46 5.74
C LEU A 110 0.63 22.05 4.75
N LEU A 111 0.15 22.77 3.72
CA LEU A 111 1.02 23.49 2.79
C LEU A 111 1.80 24.61 3.47
N ALA A 112 1.17 25.33 4.41
CA ALA A 112 1.83 26.37 5.19
C ALA A 112 2.83 25.81 6.23
N GLU A 113 2.56 24.64 6.80
CA GLU A 113 3.50 23.94 7.69
C GLU A 113 4.70 23.41 6.87
N ALA A 114 4.47 22.84 5.69
CA ALA A 114 5.51 22.39 4.78
C ALA A 114 6.37 23.56 4.25
N SER A 115 5.77 24.71 3.94
CA SER A 115 6.52 25.91 3.52
C SER A 115 7.36 26.51 4.64
N LYS A 116 6.90 26.44 5.90
CA LYS A 116 7.69 26.82 7.09
C LYS A 116 8.88 25.89 7.34
N LEU A 117 8.69 24.58 7.14
CA LEU A 117 9.76 23.60 7.22
C LEU A 117 10.78 23.78 6.08
N ALA A 118 10.32 24.07 4.87
CA ALA A 118 11.19 24.33 3.71
C ALA A 118 11.95 25.67 3.79
N SER A 119 11.40 26.66 4.51
CA SER A 119 12.05 27.95 4.76
C SER A 119 12.97 27.96 6.00
N GLY A 120 13.19 26.80 6.63
CA GLY A 120 14.27 26.63 7.61
C GLY A 120 14.08 27.35 8.94
N LEU A 121 12.88 27.81 9.31
CA LEU A 121 12.60 28.21 10.69
C LEU A 121 12.35 26.97 11.55
N GLN A 122 13.44 26.27 11.89
CA GLN A 122 13.46 25.50 13.12
C GLN A 122 13.42 26.50 14.27
N SER A 123 12.26 26.69 14.91
CA SER A 123 12.24 27.09 16.31
C SER A 123 12.74 25.91 17.13
N THR A 124 14.06 25.80 17.20
CA THR A 124 14.73 25.05 18.26
C THR A 124 14.39 25.74 19.57
N ASP A 125 13.39 25.25 20.28
CA ASP A 125 13.38 25.47 21.71
C ASP A 125 12.97 24.21 22.47
N ASN A 126 13.88 23.82 23.36
CA ASN A 126 13.85 22.73 24.32
C ASN A 126 14.18 21.31 23.83
N VAL A 127 15.45 21.10 23.47
CA VAL A 127 16.16 19.86 23.82
C VAL A 127 17.09 20.18 25.00
N PRO A 128 16.95 19.56 26.18
CA PRO A 128 17.91 19.77 27.27
C PRO A 128 19.29 19.22 26.87
N LYS A 129 20.31 20.08 26.99
CA LYS A 129 21.72 19.79 26.72
C LYS A 129 22.19 18.56 27.50
N ARG A 130 22.30 17.42 26.81
CA ARG A 130 23.01 16.25 27.33
C ARG A 130 24.51 16.52 27.22
N LYS A 131 25.16 16.71 28.37
CA LYS A 131 26.62 16.88 28.51
C LYS A 131 27.35 15.77 27.74
N ARG A 132 28.16 16.15 26.75
CA ARG A 132 29.12 15.28 26.06
C ARG A 132 30.38 15.18 26.91
N THR A 133 30.76 13.97 27.29
CA THR A 133 32.12 13.62 27.72
C THR A 133 32.83 12.91 26.56
N PRO A 134 34.17 13.02 26.47
CA PRO A 134 34.91 12.76 25.24
C PRO A 134 35.20 11.27 24.98
N ALA A 135 35.51 11.02 23.71
CA ALA A 135 35.69 9.72 23.07
C ALA A 135 36.81 8.86 23.68
N LYS A 136 36.59 7.53 23.62
CA LYS A 136 37.67 6.54 23.61
C LYS A 136 37.44 5.58 22.44
N THR A 137 38.40 5.61 21.53
CA THR A 137 38.58 4.83 20.31
C THR A 137 38.67 3.33 20.61
N ALA A 138 38.03 2.46 19.80
CA ALA A 138 38.49 1.09 19.55
C ALA A 138 37.78 0.44 18.33
N SER A 139 38.57 0.25 17.28
CA SER A 139 38.60 -0.86 16.30
C SER A 139 37.32 -1.50 15.74
N ILE A 140 37.20 -1.32 14.42
CA ILE A 140 36.59 -2.23 13.43
C ILE A 140 36.98 -3.69 13.69
N VAL A 141 36.00 -4.58 13.72
CA VAL A 141 36.19 -6.00 13.35
C VAL A 141 35.05 -6.39 12.41
N LYS A 142 35.41 -6.59 11.13
CA LYS A 142 34.60 -7.35 10.17
C LYS A 142 34.88 -8.82 10.43
N THR A 143 33.86 -9.61 10.76
CA THR A 143 33.93 -11.08 10.64
C THR A 143 33.00 -11.51 9.53
N GLN A 144 33.63 -11.75 8.40
CA GLN A 144 33.09 -12.38 7.20
C GLN A 144 33.41 -13.88 7.34
N THR A 145 32.42 -14.71 7.65
CA THR A 145 32.59 -16.17 7.62
C THR A 145 32.06 -16.68 6.28
N GLN A 146 32.98 -16.81 5.33
CA GLN A 146 32.86 -17.74 4.22
C GLN A 146 32.94 -19.16 4.80
N GLN A 147 32.03 -20.04 4.40
CA GLN A 147 32.30 -21.47 4.46
C GLN A 147 31.76 -22.15 3.22
N SER A 148 32.70 -22.46 2.34
CA SER A 148 32.60 -23.35 1.21
C SER A 148 32.43 -24.80 1.69
N VAL A 149 31.52 -25.54 1.07
CA VAL A 149 31.63 -27.01 1.00
C VAL A 149 31.39 -27.42 -0.44
N ALA A 150 32.47 -27.82 -1.09
CA ALA A 150 32.46 -28.59 -2.33
C ALA A 150 32.56 -30.07 -1.95
N VAL A 151 31.73 -30.93 -2.56
CA VAL A 151 32.03 -32.35 -2.72
C VAL A 151 31.58 -32.77 -4.12
N ARG A 152 32.56 -33.12 -4.96
CA ARG A 152 32.43 -33.96 -6.14
C ARG A 152 32.70 -35.41 -5.70
N HIS A 153 31.96 -36.38 -6.23
CA HIS A 153 32.40 -37.26 -7.33
C HIS A 153 31.22 -38.11 -7.79
#